data_AF-A0A3M1SCW3-F1
#
_entry.id   AF-A0A3M1SCW3-F1
#
_cell.length_a   1.000
_cell.length_b   1.000
_cell.length_c   1.000
_cell.angle_alpha   90.00
_cell.angle_beta   90.00
_cell.angle_gamma   90.00
#
_symmetry.space_group_name_H-M   'P 1'
#
loop_
_entity.id
_entity.type
_entity.pdbx_description
1 polymer ?
#
loop_
_entity_poly.entity_id
_entity_poly.type
_entity_poly.pdbx_seq_one_letter_code
_entity_poly.pdbx_strand_id
1 'polypeptide(L)'
;MKRRILIVDDYDDLASELKKRFENSGYKVEKTESSAEGIFLESNNDYDIVITDLDIPSAQGPKNGASRSSVRFFRVDADKFNRNNFDERELRRILEIILEEKQKLVDKEKDLTKVHERIEFILPTCLSPIYTILDYLMGRIEKIGIVDTQKSNLFVALDEAFVNAVKHGNKFDITKILRIVADISPEEARFVVEDEGDGFNVESVPDPTLSENMLKPTGRGVLIIKNVMDEVNYSQKGNRLEMV
;
A
#
# COMPACT_ATOMS: atom_id res chain seq x y z
N MET A 1 -8.10 -22.74 12.25
CA MET A 1 -8.07 -21.86 13.44
C MET A 1 -8.59 -20.49 13.00
N LYS A 2 -9.27 -19.71 13.85
CA LYS A 2 -9.74 -18.36 13.46
C LYS A 2 -8.54 -17.41 13.40
N ARG A 3 -8.42 -16.62 12.32
CA ARG A 3 -7.31 -15.66 12.14
C ARG A 3 -7.29 -14.64 13.28
N ARG A 4 -6.09 -14.24 13.69
CA ARG A 4 -5.82 -13.23 14.72
C ARG A 4 -5.39 -11.93 14.06
N ILE A 5 -6.03 -10.83 14.45
CA ILE A 5 -5.78 -9.49 13.95
C ILE A 5 -5.38 -8.61 15.13
N LEU A 6 -4.26 -7.89 15.00
CA LEU A 6 -3.86 -6.82 15.90
C LEU A 6 -4.20 -5.48 15.26
N ILE A 7 -4.75 -4.55 16.04
CA ILE A 7 -5.01 -3.18 15.62
C ILE A 7 -4.30 -2.23 16.56
N VAL A 8 -3.49 -1.33 16.02
CA VAL A 8 -2.74 -0.30 16.76
C VAL A 8 -3.25 1.06 16.28
N ASP A 9 -3.93 1.81 17.13
CA ASP A 9 -4.64 3.03 16.77
C ASP A 9 -4.67 4.03 17.94
N ASP A 10 -4.03 5.18 17.80
CA ASP A 10 -3.87 6.17 18.89
C ASP A 10 -5.13 6.97 19.23
N TYR A 11 -6.14 6.99 18.35
CA TYR A 11 -7.41 7.68 18.57
C TYR A 11 -8.62 6.74 18.67
N ASP A 12 -8.42 5.44 18.45
CA ASP A 12 -9.38 4.33 18.58
C ASP A 12 -10.63 4.40 17.68
N ASP A 13 -10.73 5.40 16.81
CA ASP A 13 -11.88 5.64 15.96
C ASP A 13 -11.97 4.61 14.83
N LEU A 14 -10.84 4.20 14.25
CA LEU A 14 -10.77 3.09 13.30
C LEU A 14 -10.84 1.75 14.03
N ALA A 15 -10.06 1.59 15.11
CA ALA A 15 -9.92 0.32 15.80
C ALA A 15 -11.23 -0.22 16.38
N SER A 16 -12.08 0.65 16.95
CA SER A 16 -13.37 0.23 17.48
C SER A 16 -14.34 -0.27 16.40
N GLU A 17 -14.42 0.39 15.24
CA GLU A 17 -15.28 -0.05 14.14
C GLU A 17 -14.75 -1.32 13.47
N LEU A 18 -13.43 -1.40 13.24
CA LEU A 18 -12.80 -2.61 12.69
C LEU A 18 -12.96 -3.81 13.61
N LYS A 19 -12.73 -3.65 14.91
CA LYS A 19 -12.91 -4.73 15.89
C LYS A 19 -14.32 -5.30 15.81
N LYS A 20 -15.33 -4.44 15.84
CA LYS A 20 -16.73 -4.84 15.73
C LYS A 20 -17.01 -5.60 14.42
N ARG A 21 -16.59 -5.06 13.27
CA ARG A 21 -16.74 -5.71 11.95
C ARG A 21 -16.08 -7.10 11.91
N PHE A 22 -14.87 -7.21 12.43
CA PHE A 22 -14.09 -8.44 12.39
C PHE A 22 -14.58 -9.50 13.37
N GLU A 23 -14.91 -9.15 14.61
CA GLU A 23 -15.46 -10.09 15.58
C GLU A 23 -16.81 -10.65 15.10
N ASN A 24 -17.66 -9.81 14.49
CA ASN A 24 -18.92 -10.24 13.85
C ASN A 24 -18.68 -11.20 12.68
N SER A 25 -17.55 -11.05 11.97
CA SER A 25 -17.12 -11.94 10.89
C SER A 25 -16.38 -13.19 11.40
N GLY A 26 -16.21 -13.31 12.72
CA GLY A 26 -15.67 -14.48 13.38
C GLY A 26 -14.15 -14.46 13.62
N TYR A 27 -13.47 -13.35 13.34
CA TYR A 27 -12.03 -13.18 13.61
C TYR A 27 -11.75 -12.95 15.10
N LYS A 28 -10.50 -13.19 15.53
CA LYS A 28 -10.03 -12.81 16.86
C LYS A 28 -9.29 -11.49 16.76
N VAL A 29 -9.74 -10.49 17.50
CA VAL A 29 -9.16 -9.13 17.41
C VAL A 29 -8.59 -8.72 18.75
N GLU A 30 -7.40 -8.15 18.71
CA GLU A 30 -6.76 -7.45 19.81
C GLU A 30 -6.46 -6.03 19.37
N LYS A 31 -6.63 -5.05 20.27
CA LYS A 31 -6.38 -3.64 19.95
C LYS A 31 -5.55 -2.97 21.04
N THR A 32 -4.76 -1.98 20.66
CA THR A 32 -4.01 -1.10 21.57
C THR A 32 -3.91 0.31 21.00
N GLU A 33 -3.87 1.31 21.88
CA GLU A 33 -3.66 2.72 21.55
C GLU A 33 -2.19 3.14 21.65
N SER A 34 -1.34 2.25 22.19
CA SER A 34 0.07 2.53 22.42
C SER A 34 0.91 1.92 21.32
N SER A 35 1.66 2.75 20.59
CA SER A 35 2.62 2.26 19.59
C SER A 35 3.68 1.33 20.21
N ALA A 36 4.13 1.61 21.43
CA ALA A 36 5.10 0.77 22.14
C ALA A 36 4.51 -0.60 22.53
N GLU A 37 3.25 -0.62 22.97
CA GLU A 37 2.55 -1.87 23.26
C GLU A 37 2.26 -2.65 21.96
N GLY A 38 1.89 -1.96 20.87
CA GLY A 38 1.69 -2.55 19.56
C GLY A 38 2.92 -3.32 19.08
N ILE A 39 4.10 -2.70 19.15
CA ILE A 39 5.39 -3.34 18.81
C ILE A 39 5.64 -4.56 19.71
N PHE A 40 5.38 -4.44 21.01
CA PHE A 40 5.54 -5.54 21.96
C PHE A 40 4.60 -6.71 21.62
N LEU A 41 3.32 -6.44 21.37
CA LEU A 41 2.33 -7.44 21.00
C LEU A 41 2.69 -8.14 19.69
N GLU A 42 3.00 -7.37 18.64
CA GLU A 42 3.41 -7.86 17.32
C GLU A 42 4.65 -8.79 17.39
N SER A 43 5.59 -8.46 18.29
CA SER A 43 6.83 -9.24 18.46
C SER A 43 6.65 -10.51 19.30
N ASN A 44 5.71 -10.52 20.25
CA ASN A 44 5.54 -11.61 21.22
C ASN A 44 4.34 -12.53 20.92
N ASN A 45 3.53 -12.21 19.92
CA ASN A 45 2.35 -12.97 19.56
C ASN A 45 2.29 -13.23 18.04
N ASP A 46 1.71 -14.36 17.68
CA ASP A 46 1.38 -14.63 16.28
C ASP A 46 0.05 -13.99 15.91
N TYR A 47 0.12 -12.90 15.14
CA TYR A 47 -1.00 -12.33 14.40
C TYR A 47 -0.85 -12.68 12.92
N ASP A 48 -1.99 -12.95 12.27
CA ASP A 48 -2.03 -13.15 10.82
C ASP A 48 -2.04 -11.81 10.08
N ILE A 49 -2.57 -10.76 10.72
CA ILE A 49 -2.64 -9.39 10.21
C ILE A 49 -2.41 -8.39 11.35
N VAL A 50 -1.64 -7.36 11.07
CA VAL A 50 -1.44 -6.19 11.93
C VAL A 50 -1.89 -4.94 11.17
N ILE A 51 -2.75 -4.16 11.79
CA ILE A 51 -3.23 -2.88 11.28
C ILE A 51 -2.66 -1.79 12.18
N THR A 52 -2.07 -0.77 11.61
CA THR A 52 -1.52 0.38 12.34
C THR A 52 -2.08 1.65 11.75
N ASP A 53 -2.67 2.51 12.55
CA ASP A 53 -3.13 3.85 12.18
C ASP A 53 -2.65 4.81 13.27
N LEU A 54 -1.64 5.62 12.99
CA LEU A 54 -0.97 6.45 13.98
C LEU A 54 -0.69 7.85 13.44
N ASP A 55 -0.87 8.87 14.27
CA ASP A 55 -0.36 10.21 13.97
C ASP A 55 1.08 10.36 14.48
N ILE A 56 2.04 10.33 13.55
CA ILE A 56 3.46 10.49 13.87
C ILE A 56 3.84 11.97 13.79
N PRO A 57 4.33 12.59 14.88
CA PRO A 57 4.85 13.95 14.81
C PRO A 57 6.06 14.01 13.88
N SER A 58 6.06 14.91 12.89
CA SER A 58 7.23 15.11 12.04
C SER A 58 8.41 15.62 12.87
N ALA A 59 9.56 14.96 12.74
CA ALA A 59 10.82 15.39 13.34
C ALA A 59 11.36 16.68 12.69
N GLN A 60 10.90 17.04 11.48
CA GLN A 60 11.21 18.33 10.87
C GLN A 60 10.37 19.41 11.56
N GLY A 61 11.02 20.15 12.47
CA GLY A 61 10.42 21.35 13.07
C GLY A 61 9.94 22.34 12.00
N PRO A 62 9.07 23.29 12.36
CA PRO A 62 8.47 24.22 11.41
C PRO A 62 9.55 24.95 10.61
N LYS A 63 9.60 24.77 9.28
CA LYS A 63 10.52 25.55 8.45
C LYS A 63 10.13 27.04 8.38
N ASN A 64 8.93 27.43 8.82
CA ASN A 64 8.43 28.81 8.79
C ASN A 64 7.30 29.09 9.81
N GLY A 65 7.46 28.73 11.08
CA GLY A 65 6.49 29.10 12.14
C GLY A 65 5.08 28.51 12.01
N ALA A 66 4.85 27.57 11.09
CA ALA A 66 3.64 26.77 11.02
C ALA A 66 3.59 25.71 12.14
N SER A 67 2.40 25.23 12.50
CA SER A 67 2.24 24.09 13.41
C SER A 67 3.12 22.90 12.99
N ARG A 68 3.60 22.10 13.95
CA ARG A 68 4.28 20.81 13.65
C ARG A 68 3.42 20.05 12.63
N SER A 69 3.98 19.69 11.48
CA SER A 69 3.30 18.77 10.57
C SER A 69 3.29 17.40 11.23
N SER A 70 2.13 16.74 11.33
CA SER A 70 2.05 15.32 11.63
C SER A 70 2.00 14.55 10.30
N VAL A 71 2.57 13.34 10.31
CA VAL A 71 2.41 12.38 9.23
C VAL A 71 1.47 11.30 9.73
N ARG A 72 0.35 11.11 9.04
CA ARG A 72 -0.56 10.01 9.30
C ARG A 72 0.02 8.74 8.73
N PHE A 73 0.33 7.80 9.60
CA PHE A 73 0.88 6.52 9.22
C PHE A 73 -0.19 5.45 9.28
N PHE A 74 -0.54 4.91 8.12
CA PHE A 74 -1.47 3.81 8.00
C PHE A 74 -0.77 2.59 7.39
N ARG A 75 -0.78 1.45 8.08
CA ARG A 75 -0.12 0.22 7.65
C ARG A 75 -1.07 -0.97 7.79
N VAL A 76 -1.09 -1.83 6.78
CA VAL A 76 -1.64 -3.20 6.87
C VAL A 76 -0.54 -4.19 6.57
N ASP A 77 -0.15 -4.96 7.58
CA ASP A 77 0.86 -6.01 7.47
C ASP A 77 0.18 -7.38 7.58
N ALA A 78 0.34 -8.21 6.56
CA ALA A 78 -0.19 -9.55 6.45
C ALA A 78 0.91 -10.54 6.02
N ASP A 79 2.19 -10.23 6.28
CA ASP A 79 3.34 -11.09 5.96
C ASP A 79 3.17 -12.54 6.47
N LYS A 80 2.52 -12.68 7.62
CA LYS A 80 2.25 -13.95 8.33
C LYS A 80 0.95 -14.63 7.92
N PHE A 81 0.20 -14.06 6.98
CA PHE A 81 -1.13 -14.56 6.59
C PHE A 81 -1.08 -15.98 5.96
N ASN A 82 0.05 -16.41 5.41
CA ASN A 82 0.17 -17.75 4.81
C ASN A 82 0.20 -18.91 5.82
N ARG A 83 0.37 -18.64 7.11
CA ARG A 83 0.65 -19.69 8.14
C ARG A 83 -0.48 -20.70 8.37
N ASN A 84 -1.74 -20.35 8.08
CA ASN A 84 -2.91 -21.18 8.42
C ASN A 84 -3.85 -21.42 7.23
N ASN A 85 -3.34 -22.00 6.14
CA ASN A 85 -4.07 -22.24 4.88
C ASN A 85 -4.48 -20.94 4.18
N PHE A 86 -3.72 -20.56 3.16
CA PHE A 86 -3.95 -19.35 2.39
C PHE A 86 -5.29 -19.43 1.63
N ASP A 87 -6.17 -18.43 1.84
CA ASP A 87 -7.33 -18.17 0.98
C ASP A 87 -7.27 -16.70 0.53
N GLU A 88 -6.97 -16.50 -0.75
CA GLU A 88 -6.88 -15.18 -1.37
C GLU A 88 -8.19 -14.38 -1.24
N ARG A 89 -9.35 -15.06 -1.23
CA ARG A 89 -10.66 -14.39 -1.08
C ARG A 89 -10.90 -13.94 0.36
N GLU A 90 -10.33 -14.65 1.33
CA GLU A 90 -10.35 -14.23 2.74
C GLU A 90 -9.52 -12.96 2.90
N LEU A 91 -8.29 -12.96 2.38
CA LEU A 91 -7.41 -11.79 2.44
C LEU A 91 -8.03 -10.56 1.77
N ARG A 92 -8.57 -10.74 0.56
CA ARG A 92 -9.29 -9.67 -0.14
C ARG A 92 -10.44 -9.13 0.71
N ARG A 93 -11.30 -10.00 1.26
CA ARG A 93 -12.42 -9.56 2.10
C ARG A 93 -11.93 -8.76 3.29
N ILE A 94 -10.88 -9.21 3.97
CA ILE A 94 -10.32 -8.49 5.12
C ILE A 94 -9.86 -7.10 4.68
N LEU A 95 -9.13 -6.98 3.58
CA LEU A 95 -8.71 -5.68 3.04
C LEU A 95 -9.89 -4.79 2.65
N GLU A 96 -10.94 -5.33 2.04
CA GLU A 96 -12.18 -4.60 1.77
C GLU A 96 -12.77 -4.03 3.08
N ILE A 97 -12.87 -4.81 4.16
CA ILE A 97 -13.33 -4.32 5.47
C ILE A 97 -12.47 -3.16 5.95
N ILE A 98 -11.14 -3.31 5.90
CA ILE A 98 -10.20 -2.32 6.43
C ILE A 98 -10.35 -1.00 5.67
N LEU A 99 -10.28 -1.07 4.35
CA LEU A 99 -10.25 0.11 3.50
C LEU A 99 -11.62 0.80 3.44
N GLU A 100 -12.73 0.05 3.52
CA GLU A 100 -14.07 0.63 3.67
C GLU A 100 -14.20 1.49 4.94
N GLU A 101 -13.78 0.96 6.10
CA GLU A 101 -13.88 1.73 7.35
C GLU A 101 -12.90 2.92 7.36
N LYS A 102 -11.67 2.73 6.86
CA LYS A 102 -10.70 3.83 6.72
C LYS A 102 -11.24 4.92 5.80
N GLN A 103 -11.81 4.56 4.66
CA GLN A 103 -12.38 5.52 3.71
C GLN A 103 -13.49 6.37 4.36
N LYS A 104 -14.37 5.77 5.18
CA LYS A 104 -15.42 6.52 5.89
C LYS A 104 -14.88 7.56 6.87
N LEU A 105 -13.75 7.30 7.52
CA LEU A 105 -13.11 8.26 8.42
C LEU A 105 -12.51 9.41 7.62
N VAL A 106 -11.77 9.06 6.57
CA VAL A 106 -11.21 10.03 5.64
C VAL A 106 -12.33 10.90 5.03
N ASP A 107 -13.50 10.35 4.70
CA ASP A 107 -14.69 11.07 4.18
C ASP A 107 -15.26 12.15 5.09
N LYS A 108 -14.94 12.11 6.38
CA LYS A 108 -15.34 13.15 7.34
C LYS A 108 -14.37 14.32 7.37
N GLU A 109 -13.17 14.17 6.81
CA GLU A 109 -12.13 15.17 6.85
C GLU A 109 -12.38 16.31 5.86
N LYS A 110 -12.35 17.55 6.37
CA LYS A 110 -12.69 18.75 5.59
C LYS A 110 -11.47 19.52 5.09
N ASP A 111 -10.32 19.39 5.74
CA ASP A 111 -9.10 20.12 5.37
C ASP A 111 -7.99 19.13 5.02
N LEU A 112 -7.84 18.89 3.72
CA LEU A 112 -6.82 18.00 3.17
C LEU A 112 -5.55 18.76 2.74
N THR A 113 -5.55 20.11 2.87
CA THR A 113 -4.47 20.97 2.38
C THR A 113 -3.17 20.89 3.18
N LYS A 114 -3.17 20.13 4.27
CA LYS A 114 -2.01 19.91 5.16
C LYS A 114 -1.79 18.44 5.48
N VAL A 115 -2.51 17.54 4.80
CA VAL A 115 -2.47 16.12 5.09
C VAL A 115 -1.26 15.51 4.41
N HIS A 116 -0.33 15.01 5.22
CA HIS A 116 0.72 14.14 4.75
C HIS A 116 0.43 12.73 5.28
N GLU A 117 0.19 11.81 4.37
CA GLU A 117 -0.12 10.42 4.67
C GLU A 117 0.99 9.51 4.15
N ARG A 118 1.39 8.55 4.98
CA ARG A 118 2.21 7.42 4.60
C ARG A 118 1.38 6.15 4.77
N ILE A 119 1.04 5.53 3.66
CA ILE A 119 0.23 4.32 3.57
C ILE A 119 1.12 3.15 3.17
N GLU A 120 1.06 2.04 3.89
CA GLU A 120 1.90 0.86 3.66
C GLU A 120 1.08 -0.43 3.67
N PHE A 121 1.28 -1.26 2.65
CA PHE A 121 0.71 -2.60 2.54
C PHE A 121 1.84 -3.61 2.41
N ILE A 122 1.85 -4.62 3.27
CA ILE A 122 2.79 -5.75 3.23
C ILE A 122 1.94 -7.01 3.16
N LEU A 123 1.89 -7.67 2.01
CA LEU A 123 0.91 -8.73 1.75
C LEU A 123 1.55 -9.91 1.02
N PRO A 124 1.01 -11.13 1.17
CA PRO A 124 1.32 -12.24 0.28
C PRO A 124 1.03 -11.87 -1.17
N THR A 125 1.85 -12.40 -2.09
CA THR A 125 1.71 -12.15 -3.52
C THR A 125 0.41 -12.74 -4.06
N CYS A 126 -0.58 -11.90 -4.34
CA CYS A 126 -1.84 -12.30 -4.93
C CYS A 126 -2.52 -11.13 -5.66
N LEU A 127 -3.21 -11.39 -6.78
CA LEU A 127 -3.76 -10.34 -7.63
C LEU A 127 -5.08 -9.77 -7.10
N SER A 128 -5.90 -10.60 -6.45
CA SER A 128 -7.26 -10.21 -6.04
C SER A 128 -7.28 -9.03 -5.06
N PRO A 129 -6.42 -8.97 -4.01
CA PRO A 129 -6.43 -7.83 -3.10
C PRO A 129 -5.72 -6.58 -3.62
N ILE A 130 -4.90 -6.72 -4.67
CA ILE A 130 -4.15 -5.60 -5.25
C ILE A 130 -5.08 -4.56 -5.85
N TYR A 131 -6.15 -4.98 -6.53
CA TYR A 131 -7.12 -4.03 -7.09
C TYR A 131 -7.86 -3.26 -5.99
N THR A 132 -8.13 -3.89 -4.85
CA THR A 132 -8.71 -3.21 -3.67
C THR A 132 -7.77 -2.11 -3.14
N ILE A 133 -6.46 -2.36 -3.15
CA ILE A 133 -5.45 -1.36 -2.78
C ILE A 133 -5.35 -0.26 -3.83
N LEU A 134 -5.31 -0.62 -5.11
CA LEU A 134 -5.23 0.33 -6.21
C LEU A 134 -6.41 1.30 -6.19
N ASP A 135 -7.63 0.79 -6.08
CA ASP A 135 -8.86 1.61 -6.00
C ASP A 135 -8.81 2.55 -4.79
N TYR A 136 -8.37 2.06 -3.63
CA TYR A 136 -8.21 2.88 -2.43
C TYR A 136 -7.18 4.00 -2.62
N LEU A 137 -6.00 3.68 -3.15
CA LEU A 137 -4.95 4.68 -3.40
C LEU A 137 -5.42 5.74 -4.39
N MET A 138 -6.09 5.35 -5.48
CA MET A 138 -6.68 6.29 -6.44
C MET A 138 -7.71 7.21 -5.79
N GLY A 139 -8.59 6.66 -4.95
CA GLY A 139 -9.56 7.47 -4.18
C GLY A 139 -8.89 8.41 -3.19
N ARG A 140 -7.75 8.04 -2.59
CA ARG A 140 -6.97 8.93 -1.71
C ARG A 140 -6.35 10.09 -2.49
N ILE A 141 -5.74 9.82 -3.64
CA ILE A 141 -5.09 10.80 -4.51
C ILE A 141 -6.10 11.81 -5.05
N GLU A 142 -7.23 11.33 -5.59
CA GLU A 142 -8.30 12.18 -6.12
C GLU A 142 -8.82 13.14 -5.04
N LYS A 143 -8.95 12.64 -3.82
CA LYS A 143 -9.50 13.39 -2.71
C LYS A 143 -8.55 14.44 -2.15
N ILE A 144 -7.26 14.13 -2.09
CA ILE A 144 -6.22 15.14 -1.77
C ILE A 144 -6.14 16.19 -2.89
N GLY A 145 -6.51 15.82 -4.12
CA GLY A 145 -6.62 16.74 -5.26
C GLY A 145 -5.29 17.03 -5.93
N ILE A 146 -4.27 16.21 -5.67
CA ILE A 146 -2.94 16.37 -6.24
C ILE A 146 -2.89 16.02 -7.73
N VAL A 147 -3.63 15.00 -8.15
CA VAL A 147 -3.72 14.56 -9.54
C VAL A 147 -5.20 14.40 -9.90
N ASP A 148 -5.58 14.87 -11.09
CA ASP A 148 -6.87 14.54 -11.70
C ASP A 148 -6.81 13.09 -12.19
N THR A 149 -7.28 12.17 -11.35
CA THR A 149 -7.24 10.73 -11.61
C THR A 149 -8.03 10.32 -12.85
N GLN A 150 -9.03 11.10 -13.28
CA GLN A 150 -9.83 10.83 -14.47
C GLN A 150 -9.13 11.24 -15.77
N LYS A 151 -8.21 12.21 -15.69
CA LYS A 151 -7.42 12.68 -16.84
C LYS A 151 -5.99 12.14 -16.87
N SER A 152 -5.50 11.62 -15.75
CA SER A 152 -4.18 11.01 -15.67
C SER A 152 -4.21 9.54 -16.10
N ASN A 153 -3.09 9.04 -16.58
CA ASN A 153 -2.87 7.60 -16.79
C ASN A 153 -2.30 6.91 -15.53
N LEU A 154 -2.42 7.54 -14.35
CA LEU A 154 -1.78 7.08 -13.11
C LEU A 154 -2.23 5.66 -12.71
N PHE A 155 -3.52 5.36 -12.87
CA PHE A 155 -4.04 4.00 -12.65
C PHE A 155 -3.25 2.96 -13.44
N VAL A 156 -2.96 3.24 -14.71
CA VAL A 156 -2.25 2.31 -15.61
C VAL A 156 -0.80 2.14 -15.15
N ALA A 157 -0.13 3.20 -14.72
CA ALA A 157 1.25 3.11 -14.22
C ALA A 157 1.33 2.28 -12.92
N LEU A 158 0.42 2.51 -11.97
CA LEU A 158 0.34 1.74 -10.74
C LEU A 158 -0.03 0.27 -10.98
N ASP A 159 -1.02 0.01 -11.87
CA ASP A 159 -1.41 -1.34 -12.26
C ASP A 159 -0.23 -2.10 -12.90
N GLU A 160 0.47 -1.48 -13.85
CA GLU A 160 1.68 -2.06 -14.45
C GLU A 160 2.77 -2.33 -13.40
N ALA A 161 3.00 -1.42 -12.46
CA ALA A 161 3.98 -1.62 -11.39
C ALA A 161 3.61 -2.83 -10.50
N PHE A 162 2.35 -2.93 -10.08
CA PHE A 162 1.87 -4.03 -9.25
C PHE A 162 1.90 -5.37 -9.99
N VAL A 163 1.43 -5.40 -11.24
CA VAL A 163 1.47 -6.60 -12.08
C VAL A 163 2.91 -7.03 -12.32
N ASN A 164 3.85 -6.11 -12.56
CA ASN A 164 5.26 -6.44 -12.71
C ASN A 164 5.85 -7.10 -11.46
N ALA A 165 5.58 -6.52 -10.29
CA ALA A 165 6.05 -7.07 -9.03
C ALA A 165 5.48 -8.48 -8.76
N VAL A 166 4.18 -8.71 -9.03
CA VAL A 166 3.53 -10.02 -8.82
C VAL A 166 3.96 -11.06 -9.85
N LYS A 167 3.86 -10.73 -11.13
CA LYS A 167 4.01 -11.69 -12.25
C LYS A 167 5.46 -11.91 -12.60
N HIS A 168 6.27 -10.86 -12.64
CA HIS A 168 7.64 -10.91 -13.12
C HIS A 168 8.63 -11.04 -11.95
N GLY A 169 8.42 -10.26 -10.89
CA GLY A 169 9.22 -10.33 -9.66
C GLY A 169 8.98 -11.63 -8.88
N ASN A 170 7.82 -11.71 -8.24
CA ASN A 170 7.45 -12.83 -7.37
C ASN A 170 6.93 -14.06 -8.11
N LYS A 171 6.67 -13.97 -9.42
CA LYS A 171 6.24 -15.11 -10.28
C LYS A 171 4.99 -15.83 -9.77
N PHE A 172 4.04 -15.08 -9.21
CA PHE A 172 2.83 -15.59 -8.55
C PHE A 172 3.10 -16.55 -7.37
N ASP A 173 4.30 -16.51 -6.80
CA ASP A 173 4.62 -17.29 -5.61
C ASP A 173 3.94 -16.68 -4.39
N ILE A 174 2.82 -17.28 -3.97
CA ILE A 174 2.04 -16.83 -2.82
C ILE A 174 2.85 -16.81 -1.52
N THR A 175 3.97 -17.53 -1.44
CA THR A 175 4.83 -17.54 -0.26
C THR A 175 5.68 -16.28 -0.13
N LYS A 176 5.82 -15.54 -1.24
CA LYS A 176 6.55 -14.27 -1.28
C LYS A 176 5.66 -13.09 -0.95
N ILE A 177 6.28 -12.05 -0.43
CA ILE A 177 5.65 -10.82 -0.01
C ILE A 177 5.79 -9.74 -1.09
N LEU A 178 4.73 -8.97 -1.24
CA LEU A 178 4.69 -7.72 -1.98
C LEU A 178 4.55 -6.58 -0.98
N ARG A 179 5.43 -5.58 -1.08
CA ARG A 179 5.39 -4.37 -0.28
C ARG A 179 5.04 -3.17 -1.15
N ILE A 180 4.01 -2.45 -0.76
CA ILE A 180 3.52 -1.25 -1.44
C ILE A 180 3.54 -0.11 -0.42
N VAL A 181 4.15 1.02 -0.77
CA VAL A 181 4.14 2.24 0.04
C VAL A 181 3.63 3.39 -0.82
N ALA A 182 2.80 4.24 -0.25
CA ALA A 182 2.39 5.50 -0.82
C ALA A 182 2.63 6.62 0.20
N ASP A 183 3.50 7.57 -0.13
CA ASP A 183 3.66 8.83 0.59
C ASP A 183 2.92 9.90 -0.20
N ILE A 184 1.80 10.39 0.33
CA ILE A 184 0.90 11.31 -0.36
C ILE A 184 0.79 12.62 0.43
N SER A 185 1.07 13.73 -0.23
CA SER A 185 0.87 15.07 0.29
C SER A 185 0.15 15.95 -0.76
N PRO A 186 -0.18 17.21 -0.45
CA PRO A 186 -0.71 18.15 -1.45
C PRO A 186 0.30 18.52 -2.55
N GLU A 187 1.60 18.26 -2.33
CA GLU A 187 2.68 18.64 -3.24
C GLU A 187 3.16 17.47 -4.14
N GLU A 188 3.28 16.27 -3.59
CA GLU A 188 3.74 15.08 -4.32
C GLU A 188 2.99 13.80 -3.89
N ALA A 189 2.92 12.84 -4.81
CA ALA A 189 2.44 11.49 -4.54
C ALA A 189 3.55 10.50 -4.93
N ARG A 190 4.27 9.98 -3.95
CA ARG A 190 5.36 9.02 -4.16
C ARG A 190 4.88 7.61 -3.86
N PHE A 191 5.15 6.69 -4.76
CA PHE A 191 4.84 5.27 -4.61
C PHE A 191 6.10 4.42 -4.63
N VAL A 192 6.12 3.37 -3.82
CA VAL A 192 7.15 2.35 -3.82
C VAL A 192 6.48 0.99 -3.95
N VAL A 193 6.96 0.18 -4.90
CA VAL A 193 6.53 -1.20 -5.09
C VAL A 193 7.75 -2.08 -5.03
N GLU A 194 7.75 -3.05 -4.11
CA GLU A 194 8.90 -3.91 -3.83
C GLU A 194 8.48 -5.38 -3.76
N ASP A 195 9.18 -6.20 -4.53
CA ASP A 195 9.01 -7.66 -4.61
C ASP A 195 10.24 -8.42 -4.11
N GLU A 196 10.07 -9.70 -3.80
CA GLU A 196 11.12 -10.63 -3.36
C GLU A 196 11.70 -11.46 -4.51
N GLY A 197 11.55 -10.99 -5.75
CA GLY A 197 12.13 -11.57 -6.94
C GLY A 197 13.65 -11.36 -7.01
N ASP A 198 14.25 -11.93 -8.06
CA ASP A 198 15.67 -11.77 -8.36
C ASP A 198 15.98 -10.35 -8.90
N GLY A 199 14.94 -9.61 -9.26
CA GLY A 199 15.01 -8.32 -9.93
C GLY A 199 15.42 -8.45 -11.40
N PHE A 200 15.58 -7.32 -12.08
CA PHE A 200 15.96 -7.27 -13.50
C PHE A 200 16.77 -6.01 -13.82
N ASN A 201 17.56 -6.07 -14.89
CA ASN A 201 18.26 -4.89 -15.38
C ASN A 201 17.32 -4.06 -16.27
N VAL A 202 16.90 -2.89 -15.77
CA VAL A 202 16.01 -1.97 -16.48
C VAL A 202 16.61 -1.47 -17.79
N GLU A 203 17.93 -1.25 -17.83
CA GLU A 203 18.64 -0.78 -19.03
C GLU A 203 18.71 -1.85 -20.13
N SER A 204 18.47 -3.12 -19.77
CA SER A 204 18.41 -4.22 -20.74
C SER A 204 17.01 -4.45 -21.31
N VAL A 205 16.00 -3.73 -20.82
CA VAL A 205 14.62 -3.87 -21.31
C VAL A 205 14.57 -3.29 -22.74
N PRO A 206 14.23 -4.11 -23.76
CA PRO A 206 14.19 -3.64 -25.13
C PRO A 206 13.18 -2.51 -25.31
N ASP A 207 13.54 -1.47 -26.07
CA ASP A 207 12.64 -0.38 -26.37
C ASP A 207 11.43 -0.92 -27.18
N PRO A 208 10.21 -0.87 -26.61
CA PRO A 208 9.04 -1.43 -27.27
C PRO A 208 8.52 -0.57 -28.43
N THR A 209 9.07 0.64 -28.63
CA THR A 209 8.73 1.53 -29.76
C THR A 209 9.45 1.15 -31.06
N LEU A 210 10.48 0.31 -30.99
CA LEU A 210 11.19 -0.19 -32.17
C LEU A 210 10.29 -1.13 -32.99
N SER A 211 10.37 -1.04 -34.32
CA SER A 211 9.53 -1.80 -35.25
C SER A 211 9.55 -3.31 -35.04
N GLU A 212 10.70 -3.85 -34.61
CA GLU A 212 10.89 -5.26 -34.25
C GLU A 212 10.18 -5.68 -32.95
N ASN A 213 9.92 -4.75 -32.04
CA ASN A 213 9.26 -4.97 -30.75
C ASN A 213 7.77 -4.54 -30.76
N MET A 214 7.34 -3.76 -31.75
CA MET A 214 5.97 -3.25 -31.87
C MET A 214 4.88 -4.35 -31.86
N LEU A 215 5.18 -5.51 -32.45
CA LEU A 215 4.25 -6.66 -32.50
C LEU A 215 4.31 -7.56 -31.25
N LYS A 216 5.23 -7.30 -30.30
CA LYS A 216 5.28 -8.07 -29.06
C LYS A 216 4.07 -7.72 -28.19
N PRO A 217 3.34 -8.73 -27.66
CA PRO A 217 2.15 -8.49 -26.85
C PRO A 217 2.46 -8.01 -25.42
N THR A 218 3.74 -8.04 -25.01
CA THR A 218 4.21 -7.73 -23.66
C THR A 218 5.50 -6.90 -23.70
N GLY A 219 5.92 -6.35 -22.55
CA GLY A 219 7.17 -5.59 -22.42
C GLY A 219 7.01 -4.07 -22.54
N ARG A 220 5.79 -3.55 -22.39
CA ARG A 220 5.49 -2.11 -22.43
C ARG A 220 5.40 -1.46 -21.05
N GLY A 221 5.27 -2.24 -19.98
CA GLY A 221 5.04 -1.72 -18.62
C GLY A 221 6.06 -0.68 -18.17
N VAL A 222 7.36 -0.95 -18.34
CA VAL A 222 8.42 0.03 -17.98
C VAL A 222 8.29 1.33 -18.78
N LEU A 223 7.97 1.26 -20.08
CA LEU A 223 7.76 2.46 -20.90
C LEU A 223 6.50 3.23 -20.47
N ILE A 224 5.41 2.53 -20.17
CA ILE A 224 4.17 3.13 -19.68
C ILE A 224 4.45 3.89 -18.39
N ILE A 225 5.09 3.25 -17.41
CA ILE A 225 5.43 3.89 -16.13
C ILE A 225 6.29 5.14 -16.36
N LYS A 226 7.36 5.03 -17.17
CA LYS A 226 8.25 6.16 -17.50
C LYS A 226 7.57 7.32 -18.25
N ASN A 227 6.48 7.07 -18.97
CA ASN A 227 5.75 8.11 -19.71
C ASN A 227 4.66 8.78 -18.87
N VAL A 228 4.23 8.13 -17.79
CA VAL A 228 3.13 8.61 -16.94
C VAL A 228 3.64 9.31 -15.69
N MET A 229 4.71 8.79 -15.08
CA MET A 229 5.29 9.29 -13.85
C MET A 229 6.34 10.37 -14.15
N ASP A 230 6.49 11.35 -13.26
CA ASP A 230 7.48 12.42 -13.39
C ASP A 230 8.89 11.89 -13.09
N GLU A 231 9.01 11.03 -12.07
CA GLU A 231 10.27 10.36 -11.72
C GLU A 231 10.07 8.84 -11.59
N VAL A 232 11.05 8.07 -12.08
CA VAL A 232 11.04 6.61 -12.02
C VAL A 232 12.42 6.09 -11.69
N ASN A 233 12.55 5.44 -10.53
CA ASN A 233 13.81 4.92 -10.03
C ASN A 233 13.67 3.46 -9.62
N TYR A 234 14.47 2.59 -10.23
CA TYR A 234 14.58 1.19 -9.80
C TYR A 234 15.80 1.01 -8.90
N SER A 235 15.72 0.11 -7.93
CA SER A 235 16.87 -0.32 -7.14
C SER A 235 17.93 -0.97 -8.04
N GLN A 236 19.18 -1.03 -7.56
CA GLN A 236 20.27 -1.70 -8.29
C GLN A 236 19.95 -3.16 -8.66
N LYS A 237 19.23 -3.85 -7.78
CA LYS A 237 18.75 -5.22 -8.03
C LYS A 237 17.59 -5.24 -9.03
N GLY A 238 16.78 -4.19 -9.08
CA GLY A 238 15.63 -4.06 -9.99
C GLY A 238 14.34 -4.71 -9.49
N ASN A 239 14.25 -5.01 -8.20
CA ASN A 239 13.06 -5.57 -7.54
C ASN A 239 12.32 -4.54 -6.64
N ARG A 240 12.76 -3.29 -6.66
CA ARG A 240 12.09 -2.16 -5.99
C ARG A 240 11.98 -1.02 -6.98
N LEU A 241 10.76 -0.59 -7.23
CA LEU A 241 10.41 0.54 -8.06
C LEU A 241 9.92 1.68 -7.16
N GLU A 242 10.48 2.86 -7.35
CA GLU A 242 10.01 4.11 -6.77
C GLU A 242 9.59 5.05 -7.88
N MET A 243 8.41 5.67 -7.72
CA MET A 243 7.82 6.56 -8.71
C MET A 243 7.16 7.76 -8.05
N VAL A 244 7.27 8.93 -8.68
CA VAL A 244 6.66 10.20 -8.25
C VAL A 244 5.82 10.73 -9.40
#